data_AF-A0A9E3I9X4-F1
#
_entry.id   AF-A0A9E3I9X4-F1
#
_cell.length_a   1.000
_cell.length_b   1.000
_cell.length_c   1.000
_cell.angle_alpha   90.00
_cell.angle_beta   90.00
_cell.angle_gamma   90.00
#
_symmetry.space_group_name_H-M   'P 1'
#
loop_
_entity.id
_entity.type
_entity.pdbx_description
1 polymer ?
#
loop_
_entity_poly.entity_id
_entity_poly.type
_entity_poly.pdbx_seq_one_letter_code
_entity_poly.pdbx_strand_id
1 'polypeptide(L)'
;MGLFSKKPDQNKIDYFKLYSYKELFHELITHKHWKNLNIDIIKQVFKKAQSDLFAQPNEGIEVLKHFIYVSEKYNLVEDQFLRLASTTHDLDILLGYFSFHLYRLGSDLAKRFFSSKTEEEIKGYGMQADMAFMSSILCDEYMLPSYAGMAFLHGEIHINKDVALEFCAKYKAIEDKLLNTPDNDLSPLQLSKKELLDPKNMHKTMERIKQYAPGLLPNDSVAEDEEMSQRDYIEQLEKKLLQL
;
A
#
# COMPACT_ATOMS: atom_id res chain seq x y z
N MET A 1 -5.32 7.61 -46.04
CA MET A 1 -5.79 8.78 -45.27
C MET A 1 -6.73 8.29 -44.19
N GLY A 2 -6.40 8.55 -42.93
CA GLY A 2 -7.16 8.10 -41.76
C GLY A 2 -6.41 8.46 -40.50
N LEU A 3 -6.01 9.73 -40.37
CA LEU A 3 -5.48 10.29 -39.14
C LEU A 3 -6.64 10.31 -38.14
N PHE A 4 -6.75 9.27 -37.32
CA PHE A 4 -7.51 9.34 -36.09
C PHE A 4 -6.78 10.30 -35.16
N SER A 5 -7.07 11.58 -35.32
CA SER A 5 -6.86 12.60 -34.30
C SER A 5 -7.66 12.17 -33.08
N LYS A 6 -7.01 11.48 -32.14
CA LYS A 6 -7.50 11.38 -30.77
C LYS A 6 -7.56 12.82 -30.28
N LYS A 7 -8.78 13.34 -30.12
CA LYS A 7 -8.98 14.58 -29.36
C LYS A 7 -8.24 14.41 -28.01
N PRO A 8 -7.41 15.37 -27.59
CA PRO A 8 -6.82 15.31 -26.27
C PRO A 8 -7.96 15.23 -25.25
N ASP A 9 -7.89 14.23 -24.39
CA ASP A 9 -8.84 14.04 -23.30
C ASP A 9 -8.78 15.26 -22.39
N GLN A 10 -9.77 16.15 -22.53
CA GLN A 10 -9.80 17.45 -21.83
C GLN A 10 -9.90 17.28 -20.30
N ASN A 11 -10.06 16.05 -19.79
CA ASN A 11 -10.08 15.72 -18.37
C ASN A 11 -8.78 15.04 -17.88
N LYS A 12 -7.67 15.07 -18.63
CA LYS A 12 -6.40 14.49 -18.18
C LYS A 12 -5.56 15.54 -17.46
N ILE A 13 -5.67 15.59 -16.13
CA ILE A 13 -4.75 16.36 -15.29
C ILE A 13 -3.40 15.63 -15.27
N ASP A 14 -2.32 16.37 -15.47
CA ASP A 14 -0.95 15.88 -15.31
C ASP A 14 -0.46 16.22 -13.91
N TYR A 15 -0.84 15.38 -12.93
CA TYR A 15 -0.52 15.58 -11.51
C TYR A 15 0.98 15.74 -11.24
N PHE A 16 1.83 15.19 -12.11
CA PHE A 16 3.29 15.28 -11.99
C PHE A 16 3.82 16.70 -12.20
N LYS A 17 3.03 17.59 -12.80
CA LYS A 17 3.36 19.02 -12.97
C LYS A 17 2.94 19.91 -11.81
N LEU A 18 2.26 19.36 -10.80
CA LEU A 18 1.86 20.12 -9.60
C LEU A 18 2.96 20.01 -8.54
N TYR A 19 3.37 21.14 -7.97
CA TYR A 19 4.55 21.18 -7.07
C TYR A 19 4.19 21.51 -5.62
N SER A 20 2.93 21.85 -5.32
CA SER A 20 2.48 22.12 -3.96
C SER A 20 1.33 21.21 -3.52
N TYR A 21 1.30 20.87 -2.23
CA TYR A 21 0.18 20.15 -1.61
C TYR A 21 -1.15 20.88 -1.79
N LYS A 22 -1.15 22.21 -1.73
CA LYS A 22 -2.36 23.02 -1.84
C LYS A 22 -2.98 22.92 -3.24
N GLU A 23 -2.16 23.05 -4.28
CA GLU A 23 -2.61 22.90 -5.67
C GLU A 23 -3.11 21.47 -5.92
N LEU A 24 -2.31 20.47 -5.52
CA LEU A 24 -2.67 19.07 -5.69
C LEU A 24 -3.98 18.71 -4.98
N PHE A 25 -4.19 19.22 -3.76
CA PHE A 25 -5.43 19.01 -3.01
C PHE A 25 -6.63 19.63 -3.72
N HIS A 26 -6.51 20.90 -4.15
CA HIS A 26 -7.61 21.61 -4.79
C HIS A 26 -8.04 20.96 -6.11
N GLU A 27 -7.07 20.56 -6.93
CA GLU A 27 -7.33 19.83 -8.16
C GLU A 27 -8.00 18.49 -7.86
N LEU A 28 -7.48 17.72 -6.88
CA LEU A 28 -8.00 16.40 -6.57
C LEU A 28 -9.46 16.42 -6.13
N ILE A 29 -9.84 17.33 -5.22
CA ILE A 29 -11.22 17.37 -4.69
C ILE A 29 -12.27 17.81 -5.72
N THR A 30 -11.85 18.30 -6.89
CA THR A 30 -12.76 18.66 -7.98
C THR A 30 -12.73 17.65 -9.14
N HIS A 31 -11.83 16.67 -9.08
CA HIS A 31 -11.53 15.78 -10.19
C HIS A 31 -12.31 14.46 -10.19
N LYS A 32 -12.78 14.03 -11.38
CA LYS A 32 -13.40 12.72 -11.67
C LYS A 32 -14.26 12.16 -10.52
N HIS A 33 -13.87 11.01 -9.96
CA HIS A 33 -14.55 10.30 -8.89
C HIS A 33 -14.11 10.77 -7.51
N TRP A 34 -12.95 11.43 -7.39
CA TRP A 34 -12.43 11.96 -6.14
C TRP A 34 -13.35 13.02 -5.53
N LYS A 35 -13.99 13.85 -6.36
CA LYS A 35 -14.97 14.85 -5.90
C LYS A 35 -16.18 14.25 -5.16
N ASN A 36 -16.43 12.94 -5.32
CA ASN A 36 -17.51 12.23 -4.65
C ASN A 36 -17.05 11.56 -3.34
N LEU A 37 -15.74 11.52 -3.09
CA LEU A 37 -15.19 10.98 -1.85
C LEU A 37 -15.30 12.02 -0.74
N ASN A 38 -15.56 11.58 0.49
CA ASN A 38 -15.59 12.48 1.64
C ASN A 38 -14.25 13.24 1.73
N ILE A 39 -14.32 14.57 1.77
CA ILE A 39 -13.15 15.45 1.81
C ILE A 39 -12.24 15.16 3.00
N ASP A 40 -12.77 14.70 4.11
CA ASP A 40 -11.97 14.41 5.31
C ASP A 40 -11.10 13.17 5.14
N ILE A 41 -11.49 12.21 4.29
CA ILE A 41 -10.63 11.09 3.88
C ILE A 41 -9.43 11.63 3.10
N ILE A 42 -9.68 12.53 2.13
CA ILE A 42 -8.63 13.12 1.31
C ILE A 42 -7.69 13.96 2.18
N LYS A 43 -8.21 14.78 3.08
CA LYS A 43 -7.40 15.56 4.03
C LYS A 43 -6.51 14.66 4.89
N GLN A 44 -7.02 13.51 5.35
CA GLN A 44 -6.26 12.59 6.18
C GLN A 44 -5.11 11.94 5.40
N VAL A 45 -5.32 11.56 4.14
CA VAL A 45 -4.25 11.07 3.25
C VAL A 45 -3.17 12.15 3.05
N PHE A 46 -3.57 13.39 2.79
CA PHE A 46 -2.64 14.52 2.65
C PHE A 46 -1.86 14.82 3.93
N LYS A 47 -2.52 14.70 5.09
CA LYS A 47 -1.86 14.85 6.40
C LYS A 47 -0.83 13.74 6.62
N LYS A 48 -1.14 12.49 6.26
CA LYS A 48 -0.20 11.35 6.35
C LYS A 48 1.00 11.54 5.43
N ALA A 49 0.82 12.10 4.24
CA ALA A 49 1.92 12.42 3.33
C ALA A 49 2.88 13.48 3.89
N GLN A 50 2.44 14.30 4.85
CA GLN A 50 3.27 15.30 5.53
C GLN A 50 3.88 14.78 6.83
N SER A 51 3.69 13.50 7.15
CA SER A 51 4.26 12.90 8.37
C SER A 51 5.76 12.65 8.24
N ASP A 52 6.40 12.37 9.39
CA ASP A 52 7.83 12.08 9.46
C ASP A 52 8.26 10.89 8.57
N LEU A 53 7.32 10.01 8.23
CA LEU A 53 7.55 8.87 7.34
C LEU A 53 7.97 9.29 5.92
N PHE A 54 7.60 10.50 5.50
CA PHE A 54 7.91 11.07 4.18
C PHE A 54 8.57 12.44 4.30
N ALA A 55 9.39 12.62 5.35
CA ALA A 55 9.97 13.90 5.73
C ALA A 55 11.02 14.46 4.76
N GLN A 56 11.50 13.68 3.78
CA GLN A 56 12.44 14.24 2.82
C GLN A 56 11.76 15.32 1.96
N PRO A 57 12.49 16.38 1.57
CA PRO A 57 11.95 17.43 0.72
C PRO A 57 11.31 16.85 -0.54
N ASN A 58 10.01 17.12 -0.73
CA ASN A 58 9.19 16.66 -1.85
C ASN A 58 8.85 15.15 -1.88
N GLU A 59 9.26 14.33 -0.92
CA GLU A 59 8.92 12.90 -0.93
C GLU A 59 7.41 12.70 -0.76
N GLY A 60 6.80 13.34 0.23
CA GLY A 60 5.37 13.18 0.47
C GLY A 60 4.47 13.65 -0.69
N ILE A 61 4.86 14.68 -1.45
CA ILE A 61 4.08 15.11 -2.62
C ILE A 61 4.22 14.13 -3.77
N GLU A 62 5.39 13.53 -3.99
CA GLU A 62 5.58 12.47 -4.99
C GLU A 62 4.79 11.21 -4.62
N VAL A 63 4.80 10.81 -3.34
CA VAL A 63 3.99 9.69 -2.86
C VAL A 63 2.49 9.94 -3.06
N LEU A 64 2.00 11.18 -2.86
CA LEU A 64 0.61 11.54 -3.19
C LEU A 64 0.31 11.44 -4.68
N LYS A 65 1.21 11.94 -5.54
CA LYS A 65 1.05 11.83 -7.00
C LYS A 65 0.98 10.38 -7.44
N HIS A 66 1.83 9.52 -6.88
CA HIS A 66 1.79 8.08 -7.12
C HIS A 66 0.47 7.47 -6.66
N PHE A 67 0.01 7.79 -5.45
CA PHE A 67 -1.29 7.36 -4.92
C PHE A 67 -2.45 7.73 -5.84
N ILE A 68 -2.50 8.98 -6.30
CA ILE A 68 -3.54 9.46 -7.22
C ILE A 68 -3.45 8.71 -8.56
N TYR A 69 -2.24 8.62 -9.13
CA TYR A 69 -2.00 7.97 -10.41
C TYR A 69 -2.42 6.50 -10.41
N VAL A 70 -1.97 5.70 -9.45
CA VAL A 70 -2.32 4.26 -9.41
C VAL A 70 -3.79 4.06 -9.07
N SER A 71 -4.35 4.87 -8.17
CA SER A 71 -5.78 4.76 -7.83
C SER A 71 -6.68 5.05 -9.03
N GLU A 72 -6.32 6.01 -9.88
CA GLU A 72 -7.06 6.28 -11.11
C GLU A 72 -6.78 5.26 -12.22
N LYS A 73 -5.51 4.89 -12.42
CA LYS A 73 -5.11 3.96 -13.48
C LYS A 73 -5.82 2.61 -13.37
N TYR A 74 -6.07 2.16 -12.14
CA TYR A 74 -6.74 0.90 -11.84
C TYR A 74 -8.19 1.08 -11.34
N ASN A 75 -8.78 2.27 -11.57
CA ASN A 75 -10.16 2.61 -11.19
C ASN A 75 -10.52 2.32 -9.72
N LEU A 76 -9.54 2.27 -8.81
CA LEU A 76 -9.76 1.96 -7.40
C LEU A 76 -10.70 2.96 -6.72
N VAL A 77 -10.66 4.22 -7.15
CA VAL A 77 -11.51 5.29 -6.61
C VAL A 77 -12.99 4.96 -6.85
N GLU A 78 -13.33 4.66 -8.11
CA GLU A 78 -14.70 4.35 -8.52
C GLU A 78 -15.15 2.99 -8.00
N ASP A 79 -14.34 1.96 -8.21
CA ASP A 79 -14.74 0.57 -7.99
C ASP A 79 -14.70 0.14 -6.52
N GLN A 80 -13.83 0.75 -5.70
CA GLN A 80 -13.57 0.30 -4.34
C GLN A 80 -13.74 1.42 -3.32
N PHE A 81 -13.03 2.54 -3.46
CA PHE A 81 -12.94 3.56 -2.40
C PHE A 81 -14.28 4.23 -2.12
N LEU A 82 -15.03 4.62 -3.16
CA LEU A 82 -16.37 5.17 -3.00
C LEU A 82 -17.34 4.17 -2.36
N ARG A 83 -17.24 2.88 -2.74
CA ARG A 83 -18.09 1.83 -2.16
C ARG A 83 -17.77 1.59 -0.69
N LEU A 84 -16.50 1.63 -0.30
CA LEU A 84 -16.10 1.49 1.10
C LEU A 84 -16.48 2.72 1.93
N ALA A 85 -16.29 3.92 1.38
CA ALA A 85 -16.67 5.17 2.04
C ALA A 85 -18.18 5.30 2.31
N SER A 86 -19.02 4.49 1.65
CA SER A 86 -20.46 4.44 1.93
C SER A 86 -20.85 3.39 2.99
N THR A 87 -19.95 2.48 3.38
CA THR A 87 -20.24 1.43 4.37
C THR A 87 -19.80 1.76 5.79
N THR A 88 -18.81 2.64 5.95
CA THR A 88 -18.35 3.10 7.27
C THR A 88 -17.90 4.56 7.20
N HIS A 89 -18.02 5.28 8.32
CA HIS A 89 -17.56 6.66 8.48
C HIS A 89 -16.29 6.77 9.34
N ASP A 90 -15.80 5.65 9.87
CA ASP A 90 -14.52 5.62 10.59
C ASP A 90 -13.36 5.74 9.61
N LEU A 91 -12.67 6.88 9.66
CA LEU A 91 -11.59 7.21 8.72
C LEU A 91 -10.41 6.23 8.82
N ASP A 92 -10.08 5.73 10.01
CA ASP A 92 -8.94 4.83 10.19
C ASP A 92 -9.24 3.45 9.62
N ILE A 93 -10.48 2.97 9.80
CA ILE A 93 -10.94 1.72 9.18
C ILE A 93 -10.97 1.86 7.65
N LEU A 94 -11.47 2.98 7.11
CA LEU A 94 -11.49 3.22 5.66
C LEU A 94 -10.09 3.23 5.06
N LEU A 95 -9.15 3.95 5.66
CA LEU A 95 -7.78 4.01 5.18
C LEU A 95 -7.08 2.66 5.28
N GLY A 96 -7.40 1.86 6.31
CA GLY A 96 -6.97 0.47 6.40
C GLY A 96 -7.45 -0.38 5.22
N TYR A 97 -8.71 -0.24 4.80
CA TYR A 97 -9.21 -0.94 3.60
C TYR A 97 -8.58 -0.42 2.31
N PHE A 98 -8.39 0.90 2.18
CA PHE A 98 -7.73 1.47 1.00
C PHE A 98 -6.31 0.94 0.88
N SER A 99 -5.58 0.93 1.99
CA SER A 99 -4.25 0.34 2.11
C SER A 99 -4.26 -1.13 1.65
N PHE A 100 -5.21 -1.95 2.14
CA PHE A 100 -5.31 -3.34 1.73
C PHE A 100 -5.55 -3.53 0.22
N HIS A 101 -6.42 -2.74 -0.39
CA HIS A 101 -6.65 -2.80 -1.83
C HIS A 101 -5.41 -2.39 -2.64
N LEU A 102 -4.68 -1.38 -2.19
CA LEU A 102 -3.43 -0.94 -2.82
C LEU A 102 -2.31 -1.96 -2.65
N TYR A 103 -2.18 -2.59 -1.48
CA TYR A 103 -1.28 -3.71 -1.25
C TYR A 103 -1.56 -4.86 -2.23
N ARG A 104 -2.83 -5.29 -2.34
CA ARG A 104 -3.22 -6.36 -3.27
C ARG A 104 -2.86 -6.02 -4.71
N LEU A 105 -3.13 -4.78 -5.13
CA LEU A 105 -2.73 -4.29 -6.44
C LEU A 105 -1.21 -4.38 -6.63
N GLY A 106 -0.42 -3.92 -5.65
CA GLY A 106 1.05 -4.01 -5.67
C GLY A 106 1.54 -5.45 -5.82
N SER A 107 0.97 -6.38 -5.06
CA SER A 107 1.29 -7.80 -5.15
C SER A 107 0.91 -8.40 -6.52
N ASP A 108 -0.26 -8.08 -7.06
CA ASP A 108 -0.68 -8.58 -8.38
C ASP A 108 0.21 -8.03 -9.51
N LEU A 109 0.63 -6.77 -9.41
CA LEU A 109 1.57 -6.16 -10.35
C LEU A 109 2.97 -6.76 -10.24
N ALA A 110 3.46 -7.01 -9.03
CA ALA A 110 4.72 -7.71 -8.82
C ALA A 110 4.69 -9.13 -9.42
N LYS A 111 3.58 -9.87 -9.27
CA LYS A 111 3.42 -11.18 -9.94
C LYS A 111 3.46 -11.08 -11.47
N ARG A 112 2.81 -10.05 -12.05
CA ARG A 112 2.84 -9.81 -13.49
C ARG A 112 4.22 -9.41 -13.97
N PHE A 113 4.91 -8.56 -13.22
CA PHE A 113 6.32 -8.22 -13.45
C PHE A 113 7.15 -9.50 -13.63
N PHE A 114 7.03 -10.47 -12.73
CA PHE A 114 7.80 -11.73 -12.79
C PHE A 114 7.46 -12.61 -13.98
N SER A 115 6.21 -12.54 -14.43
CA SER A 115 5.71 -13.33 -15.55
C SER A 115 5.93 -12.64 -16.90
N SER A 116 6.42 -11.40 -16.89
CA SER A 116 6.60 -10.57 -18.09
C SER A 116 7.86 -10.98 -18.86
N LYS A 117 7.79 -10.88 -20.19
CA LYS A 117 8.86 -11.31 -21.10
C LYS A 117 9.56 -10.14 -21.79
N THR A 118 8.96 -8.95 -21.73
CA THR A 118 9.52 -7.75 -22.36
C THR A 118 10.04 -6.78 -21.31
N GLU A 119 11.14 -6.10 -21.63
CA GLU A 119 11.76 -5.11 -20.76
C GLU A 119 10.81 -3.95 -20.43
N GLU A 120 9.96 -3.57 -21.38
CA GLU A 120 8.97 -2.50 -21.21
C GLU A 120 7.87 -2.90 -20.20
N GLU A 121 7.35 -4.12 -20.28
CA GLU A 121 6.39 -4.63 -19.31
C GLU A 121 7.00 -4.77 -17.91
N ILE A 122 8.23 -5.27 -17.84
CA ILE A 122 9.01 -5.38 -16.60
C ILE A 122 9.15 -4.00 -15.95
N LYS A 123 9.64 -3.00 -16.68
CA LYS A 123 9.76 -1.62 -16.16
C LYS A 123 8.41 -1.03 -15.75
N GLY A 124 7.38 -1.26 -16.58
CA GLY A 124 6.03 -0.76 -16.36
C GLY A 124 5.39 -1.32 -15.10
N TYR A 125 5.35 -2.65 -14.96
CA TYR A 125 4.74 -3.32 -13.81
C TYR A 125 5.55 -3.12 -12.53
N GLY A 126 6.89 -3.12 -12.60
CA GLY A 126 7.75 -2.88 -11.44
C GLY A 126 7.49 -1.50 -10.84
N MET A 127 7.51 -0.46 -11.67
CA MET A 127 7.21 0.92 -11.24
C MET A 127 5.79 1.05 -10.66
N GLN A 128 4.80 0.38 -11.25
CA GLN A 128 3.41 0.46 -10.75
C GLN A 128 3.22 -0.33 -9.45
N ALA A 129 3.93 -1.44 -9.26
CA ALA A 129 3.94 -2.19 -8.02
C ALA A 129 4.55 -1.36 -6.89
N ASP A 130 5.69 -0.71 -7.15
CA ASP A 130 6.35 0.21 -6.23
C ASP A 130 5.39 1.33 -5.77
N MET A 131 4.80 2.03 -6.74
CA MET A 131 3.82 3.09 -6.47
C MET A 131 2.64 2.56 -5.63
N ALA A 132 2.12 1.37 -5.93
CA ALA A 132 1.00 0.79 -5.21
C ALA A 132 1.36 0.40 -3.76
N PHE A 133 2.54 -0.18 -3.52
CA PHE A 133 3.01 -0.48 -2.16
C PHE A 133 3.27 0.80 -1.35
N MET A 134 3.91 1.80 -1.93
CA MET A 134 4.11 3.10 -1.26
C MET A 134 2.78 3.79 -0.94
N SER A 135 1.82 3.72 -1.87
CA SER A 135 0.46 4.23 -1.68
C SER A 135 -0.29 3.49 -0.57
N SER A 136 -0.07 2.19 -0.45
CA SER A 136 -0.62 1.36 0.63
C SER A 136 -0.08 1.79 1.99
N ILE A 137 1.23 2.01 2.09
CA ILE A 137 1.91 2.53 3.29
C ILE A 137 1.42 3.94 3.65
N LEU A 138 1.20 4.79 2.64
CA LEU A 138 0.65 6.13 2.84
C LEU A 138 -0.73 6.08 3.54
N CYS A 139 -1.60 5.14 3.16
CA CYS A 139 -2.91 5.01 3.78
C CYS A 139 -2.82 4.46 5.22
N ASP A 140 -1.99 3.43 5.42
CA ASP A 140 -1.79 2.80 6.72
C ASP A 140 -0.31 2.45 6.95
N GLU A 141 0.34 3.16 7.85
CA GLU A 141 1.75 2.98 8.17
C GLU A 141 2.05 1.58 8.72
N TYR A 142 1.05 0.89 9.29
CA TYR A 142 1.21 -0.47 9.81
C TYR A 142 0.85 -1.54 8.78
N MET A 143 0.86 -1.22 7.48
CA MET A 143 0.73 -2.21 6.42
C MET A 143 2.07 -2.93 6.15
N LEU A 144 2.52 -3.72 7.13
CA LEU A 144 3.77 -4.49 7.08
C LEU A 144 3.99 -5.27 5.78
N PRO A 145 2.98 -5.95 5.20
CA PRO A 145 3.15 -6.66 3.93
C PRO A 145 3.59 -5.78 2.75
N SER A 146 3.30 -4.47 2.78
CA SER A 146 3.73 -3.53 1.75
C SER A 146 5.22 -3.16 1.89
N TYR A 147 5.73 -3.03 3.11
CA TYR A 147 7.18 -2.86 3.34
C TYR A 147 7.95 -4.10 2.88
N ALA A 148 7.43 -5.29 3.20
CA ALA A 148 8.01 -6.53 2.71
C ALA A 148 7.98 -6.59 1.17
N GLY A 149 6.83 -6.28 0.56
CA GLY A 149 6.68 -6.19 -0.88
C GLY A 149 7.72 -5.28 -1.55
N MET A 150 7.98 -4.11 -0.97
CA MET A 150 9.02 -3.18 -1.43
C MET A 150 10.43 -3.76 -1.29
N ALA A 151 10.75 -4.35 -0.13
CA ALA A 151 12.05 -4.98 0.09
C ALA A 151 12.33 -6.08 -0.93
N PHE A 152 11.35 -6.95 -1.22
CA PHE A 152 11.49 -7.98 -2.25
C PHE A 152 11.61 -7.36 -3.65
N LEU A 153 10.77 -6.37 -3.98
CA LEU A 153 10.77 -5.66 -5.28
C LEU A 153 12.12 -5.02 -5.62
N HIS A 154 12.82 -4.46 -4.64
CA HIS A 154 14.15 -3.86 -4.86
C HIS A 154 15.32 -4.79 -4.54
N GLY A 155 15.09 -5.85 -3.77
CA GLY A 155 16.17 -6.72 -3.28
C GLY A 155 16.43 -7.91 -4.19
N GLU A 156 15.37 -8.60 -4.57
CA GLU A 156 15.48 -9.81 -5.40
C GLU A 156 15.16 -9.53 -6.87
N ILE A 157 14.38 -8.48 -7.11
CA ILE A 157 13.59 -8.35 -8.34
C ILE A 157 14.18 -7.27 -9.27
N HIS A 158 14.76 -6.20 -8.73
CA HIS A 158 15.51 -5.15 -9.45
C HIS A 158 16.63 -4.67 -8.54
N ILE A 159 17.91 -4.95 -8.84
CA ILE A 159 19.05 -4.74 -7.92
C ILE A 159 19.21 -3.24 -7.57
N ASN A 160 18.48 -2.81 -6.54
CA ASN A 160 18.74 -1.60 -5.78
C ASN A 160 18.83 -2.02 -4.31
N LYS A 161 19.97 -2.66 -4.01
CA LYS A 161 20.29 -3.23 -2.70
C LYS A 161 20.04 -2.23 -1.57
N ASP A 162 20.43 -0.97 -1.77
CA ASP A 162 20.31 0.06 -0.73
C ASP A 162 18.84 0.35 -0.39
N VAL A 163 17.99 0.49 -1.41
CA VAL A 163 16.54 0.67 -1.22
C VAL A 163 15.92 -0.57 -0.57
N ALA A 164 16.32 -1.77 -0.98
CA ALA A 164 15.82 -3.01 -0.39
C ALA A 164 16.15 -3.14 1.10
N LEU A 165 17.40 -2.82 1.47
CA LEU A 165 17.86 -2.82 2.86
C LEU A 165 17.13 -1.74 3.68
N GLU A 166 16.90 -0.56 3.09
CA GLU A 166 16.11 0.49 3.72
C GLU A 166 14.70 0.01 4.06
N PHE A 167 14.03 -0.70 3.14
CA PHE A 167 12.70 -1.25 3.39
C PHE A 167 12.70 -2.41 4.39
N CYS A 168 13.76 -3.23 4.43
CA CYS A 168 13.93 -4.24 5.49
C CYS A 168 14.03 -3.58 6.88
N ALA A 169 14.81 -2.50 6.99
CA ALA A 169 14.94 -1.74 8.23
C ALA A 169 13.62 -1.07 8.64
N LYS A 170 12.93 -0.42 7.68
CA LYS A 170 11.62 0.19 7.89
C LYS A 170 10.56 -0.82 8.34
N TYR A 171 10.53 -2.02 7.73
CA TYR A 171 9.64 -3.11 8.16
C TYR A 171 9.82 -3.42 9.64
N LYS A 172 11.06 -3.73 10.06
CA LYS A 172 11.37 -4.11 11.45
C LYS A 172 11.03 -2.98 12.42
N ALA A 173 11.38 -1.73 12.07
CA ALA A 173 11.10 -0.58 12.91
C ALA A 173 9.59 -0.34 13.12
N ILE A 174 8.78 -0.51 12.07
CA ILE A 174 7.32 -0.36 12.15
C ILE A 174 6.67 -1.53 12.89
N GLU A 175 7.16 -2.74 12.69
CA GLU A 175 6.70 -3.91 13.43
C GLU A 175 6.99 -3.74 14.93
N ASP A 176 8.22 -3.35 15.29
CA ASP A 176 8.62 -3.06 16.66
C ASP A 176 7.77 -1.91 17.24
N LYS A 177 7.51 -0.85 16.47
CA LYS A 177 6.61 0.24 16.87
C LYS A 177 5.20 -0.28 17.18
N LEU A 178 4.62 -1.11 16.30
CA LEU A 178 3.28 -1.67 16.49
C LEU A 178 3.21 -2.55 17.75
N LEU A 179 4.18 -3.45 17.93
CA LEU A 179 4.22 -4.37 19.07
C LEU A 179 4.39 -3.63 20.41
N ASN A 180 5.13 -2.51 20.42
CA ASN A 180 5.38 -1.72 21.63
C ASN A 180 4.33 -0.62 21.89
N THR A 181 3.47 -0.30 20.93
CA THR A 181 2.41 0.71 21.11
C THR A 181 1.32 0.15 22.05
N PRO A 182 0.90 0.90 23.10
CA PRO A 182 -0.19 0.46 23.98
C PRO A 182 -1.50 0.20 23.22
N ASP A 183 -2.23 -0.84 23.59
CA ASP A 183 -3.44 -1.27 22.86
C ASP A 183 -4.53 -0.18 22.80
N ASN A 184 -4.62 0.64 23.85
CA ASN A 184 -5.51 1.79 23.96
C ASN A 184 -5.17 2.94 23.00
N ASP A 185 -3.98 2.94 22.41
CA ASP A 185 -3.51 3.94 21.45
C ASP A 185 -3.61 3.42 20.00
N LEU A 186 -4.06 2.17 19.81
CA LEU A 186 -4.22 1.53 18.51
C LEU A 186 -5.69 1.55 18.06
N SER A 187 -5.90 1.78 16.77
CA SER A 187 -7.22 1.56 16.17
C SER A 187 -7.59 0.06 16.20
N PRO A 188 -8.88 -0.31 16.12
CA PRO A 188 -9.29 -1.72 16.13
C PRO A 188 -8.58 -2.59 15.08
N LEU A 189 -8.31 -2.02 13.89
CA LEU A 189 -7.59 -2.72 12.83
C LEU A 189 -6.10 -2.91 13.18
N GLN A 190 -5.46 -1.89 13.75
CA GLN A 190 -4.06 -1.97 14.17
C GLN A 190 -3.87 -2.94 15.33
N LEU A 191 -4.79 -2.94 16.30
CA LEU A 191 -4.81 -3.92 17.38
C LEU A 191 -4.94 -5.34 16.82
N SER A 192 -5.85 -5.56 15.87
CA SER A 192 -6.01 -6.86 15.20
C SER A 192 -4.72 -7.29 14.50
N LYS A 193 -4.02 -6.37 13.82
CA LYS A 193 -2.71 -6.65 13.21
C LYS A 193 -1.67 -7.05 14.26
N LYS A 194 -1.60 -6.31 15.38
CA LYS A 194 -0.70 -6.60 16.50
C LYS A 194 -0.96 -8.00 17.07
N GLU A 195 -2.22 -8.37 17.28
CA GLU A 195 -2.61 -9.70 17.77
C GLU A 195 -2.23 -10.82 16.81
N LEU A 196 -2.31 -10.58 15.49
CA LEU A 196 -1.91 -11.57 14.46
C LEU A 196 -0.40 -11.79 14.40
N LEU A 197 0.41 -10.81 14.83
CA LEU A 197 1.86 -10.92 14.89
C LEU A 197 2.34 -11.69 16.13
N ASP A 198 1.50 -11.82 17.18
CA ASP A 198 1.81 -12.63 18.35
C ASP A 198 1.35 -14.08 18.12
N PRO A 199 2.27 -15.05 18.02
CA PRO A 199 1.91 -16.45 17.80
C PRO A 199 0.94 -17.01 18.84
N LYS A 200 0.96 -16.47 20.08
CA LYS A 200 0.07 -16.90 21.17
C LYS A 200 -1.37 -16.43 20.99
N ASN A 201 -1.56 -15.32 20.28
CA ASN A 201 -2.86 -14.71 20.02
C ASN A 201 -3.38 -14.97 18.60
N MET A 202 -2.48 -15.29 17.66
CA MET A 202 -2.81 -15.62 16.26
C MET A 202 -3.94 -16.67 16.17
N HIS A 203 -3.86 -17.77 16.92
CA HIS A 203 -4.89 -18.81 16.89
C HIS A 203 -6.27 -18.28 17.35
N LYS A 204 -6.32 -17.47 18.42
CA LYS A 204 -7.58 -16.88 18.91
C LYS A 204 -8.16 -15.87 17.92
N THR A 205 -7.31 -15.05 17.30
CA THR A 205 -7.73 -14.06 16.31
C THR A 205 -8.20 -14.72 15.02
N MET A 206 -7.54 -15.80 14.58
CA MET A 206 -8.00 -16.63 13.46
C MET A 206 -9.34 -17.31 13.73
N GLU A 207 -9.57 -17.85 14.94
CA GLU A 207 -10.87 -18.41 15.31
C GLU A 207 -11.98 -17.35 15.35
N ARG A 208 -11.68 -16.12 15.81
CA ARG A 208 -12.64 -15.00 15.71
C ARG A 208 -12.96 -14.67 14.25
N ILE A 209 -11.96 -14.62 13.37
CA ILE A 209 -12.19 -14.36 11.94
C ILE A 209 -13.01 -15.49 11.31
N LYS A 210 -12.74 -16.76 11.61
CA LYS A 210 -13.58 -17.90 11.18
C LYS A 210 -15.02 -17.75 11.64
N GLN A 211 -15.24 -17.31 12.88
CA GLN A 211 -16.57 -17.19 13.47
C GLN A 211 -17.38 -16.03 12.89
N TYR A 212 -16.77 -14.86 12.69
CA TYR A 212 -17.48 -13.63 12.36
C TYR A 212 -17.33 -13.19 10.90
N ALA A 213 -16.31 -13.68 10.19
CA ALA A 213 -16.03 -13.33 8.80
C ALA A 213 -15.36 -14.49 8.03
N PRO A 214 -16.00 -15.68 7.94
CA PRO A 214 -15.39 -16.88 7.37
C PRO A 214 -14.92 -16.72 5.93
N GLY A 215 -15.56 -15.83 5.14
CA GLY A 215 -15.17 -15.55 3.75
C GLY A 215 -13.85 -14.77 3.59
N LEU A 216 -13.20 -14.36 4.68
CA LEU A 216 -11.89 -13.69 4.66
C LEU A 216 -10.72 -14.66 4.75
N LEU A 217 -10.97 -15.94 5.03
CA LEU A 217 -9.93 -16.96 5.11
C LEU A 217 -9.88 -17.76 3.81
N PRO A 218 -8.68 -18.11 3.29
CA PRO A 218 -8.57 -19.00 2.15
C PRO A 218 -9.21 -20.36 2.49
N ASN A 219 -9.93 -20.94 1.53
CA ASN A 219 -10.67 -22.20 1.68
C ASN A 219 -9.78 -23.44 1.84
N ASP A 220 -8.47 -23.29 1.68
CA ASP A 220 -7.54 -24.41 1.70
C ASP A 220 -6.90 -24.54 3.09
N SER A 221 -7.04 -25.74 3.64
CA SER A 221 -6.45 -26.24 4.87
C SER A 221 -5.02 -25.72 5.10
N VAL A 222 -4.81 -25.03 6.22
CA VAL A 222 -3.48 -24.70 6.73
C VAL A 222 -2.79 -26.03 7.04
N ALA A 223 -1.80 -26.39 6.22
CA ALA A 223 -0.85 -27.43 6.56
C ALA A 223 -0.08 -26.97 7.81
N GLU A 224 0.04 -27.86 8.80
CA GLU A 224 0.81 -27.66 10.04
C GLU A 224 2.34 -27.70 9.77
N ASP A 225 2.81 -27.10 8.68
CA ASP A 225 4.23 -26.77 8.56
C ASP A 225 4.45 -25.49 9.35
N GLU A 226 5.52 -25.41 10.16
CA GLU A 226 5.94 -24.20 10.85
C GLU A 226 6.20 -23.09 9.80
N GLU A 227 5.14 -22.37 9.41
CA GLU A 227 5.24 -21.24 8.50
C GLU A 227 6.14 -20.20 9.16
N MET A 228 7.34 -20.07 8.59
CA MET A 228 8.32 -19.04 8.92
C MET A 228 7.63 -17.67 8.96
N SER A 229 7.90 -16.87 10.01
CA SER A 229 7.24 -15.58 10.15
C SER A 229 7.66 -14.62 9.04
N GLN A 230 6.84 -13.62 8.72
CA GLN A 230 7.22 -12.60 7.75
C GLN A 230 8.50 -11.85 8.16
N ARG A 231 8.73 -11.65 9.46
CA ARG A 231 9.96 -11.05 9.98
C ARG A 231 11.18 -11.92 9.65
N ASP A 232 11.09 -13.23 9.82
CA ASP A 232 12.19 -14.15 9.50
C ASP A 232 12.56 -14.09 8.00
N TYR A 233 11.56 -14.00 7.12
CA TYR A 233 11.79 -13.80 5.68
C TYR A 233 12.54 -12.50 5.39
N ILE A 234 12.17 -11.40 6.06
CA ILE A 234 12.83 -10.10 5.91
C ILE A 234 14.27 -10.14 6.42
N GLU A 235 14.52 -10.79 7.55
CA GLU A 235 15.88 -10.95 8.09
C GLU A 235 16.76 -11.83 7.20
N GLN A 236 16.20 -12.88 6.57
CA GLN A 236 16.92 -13.69 5.60
C GLN A 236 17.26 -12.89 4.33
N LEU A 237 16.32 -12.11 3.81
CA LEU A 237 16.55 -11.22 2.68
C LEU A 237 17.64 -10.20 3.00
N GLU A 238 17.57 -9.53 4.15
CA GLU A 238 18.59 -8.58 4.60
C GLU A 238 19.98 -9.23 4.70
N LYS A 239 20.09 -10.39 5.34
CA LYS A 239 21.36 -11.14 5.45
C LYS A 239 21.93 -11.49 4.08
N LYS A 240 21.09 -11.95 3.15
CA LYS A 240 21.48 -12.26 1.77
C LYS A 240 21.99 -11.01 1.05
N LEU A 241 21.28 -9.89 1.16
CA LEU A 241 21.65 -8.62 0.52
C LEU A 241 22.98 -8.08 1.06
N LEU A 242 23.26 -8.21 2.36
CA LEU A 242 24.52 -7.77 2.97
C LEU A 242 25.74 -8.58 2.53
N GLN A 243 25.55 -9.80 2.01
CA GLN A 243 26.62 -10.69 1.53
C GLN A 243 26.96 -10.47 0.05
N LEU A 244 26.11 -9.79 -0.71
CA LEU A 244 26.31 -9.42 -2.12
C LEU A 244 27.07 -8.10 -2.26
#